data_AF-A0A957X7V6-F1
#
_entry.id   AF-A0A957X7V6-F1
#
_cell.length_a   1.000
_cell.length_b   1.000
_cell.length_c   1.000
_cell.angle_alpha   90.00
_cell.angle_beta   90.00
_cell.angle_gamma   90.00
#
_symmetry.space_group_name_H-M   'P 1'
#
loop_
_entity.id
_entity.type
_entity.pdbx_description
1 polymer ?
#
loop_
_entity_poly.entity_id
_entity_poly.type
_entity_poly.pdbx_seq_one_letter_code
_entity_poly.pdbx_strand_id
1 'polypeptide(L)'
;ILERMGQFAGRYPVLASDAPTYIEKARLYPGATFVVGYDTALRIFATRYYDNSTAKMLAALRELATLGCRFLVAGRVDEQAIFRSLQDLAIPAEFQPLFTAIPEQLFRRDISSTALRSAQERGSR
;
A
#
# COMPACT_ATOMS: atom_id res chain seq x y z
N ILE A 1 -11.29 8.95 -12.23
CA ILE A 1 -9.93 9.14 -11.67
C ILE A 1 -9.52 10.62 -11.66
N LEU A 2 -9.78 11.37 -12.73
CA LEU A 2 -9.46 12.80 -12.86
C LEU A 2 -10.04 13.67 -11.73
N GLU A 3 -11.30 13.49 -11.34
CA GLU A 3 -11.89 14.22 -10.21
C GLU A 3 -11.12 14.01 -8.90
N ARG A 4 -10.68 12.77 -8.62
CA ARG A 4 -9.86 12.45 -7.44
C ARG A 4 -8.46 13.03 -7.54
N MET A 5 -7.91 13.17 -8.74
CA MET A 5 -6.61 13.82 -8.94
C MET A 5 -6.72 15.34 -8.75
N GLY A 6 -7.88 15.92 -9.07
CA GLY A 6 -8.16 17.36 -8.94
C GLY A 6 -7.89 17.91 -7.54
N GLN A 7 -8.05 17.11 -6.47
CA GLN A 7 -7.75 17.54 -5.10
C GLN A 7 -6.28 17.95 -4.86
N PHE A 8 -5.38 17.55 -5.76
CA PHE A 8 -3.94 17.87 -5.68
C PHE A 8 -3.53 19.00 -6.64
N ALA A 9 -4.44 19.50 -7.48
CA ALA A 9 -4.16 20.51 -8.49
C ALA A 9 -3.54 21.77 -7.86
N GLY A 10 -2.43 22.24 -8.42
CA GLY A 10 -1.69 23.41 -7.93
C GLY A 10 -0.91 23.19 -6.62
N ARG A 11 -0.97 21.99 -6.01
CA ARG A 11 -0.28 21.68 -4.75
C ARG A 11 0.81 20.63 -4.91
N TYR A 12 0.53 19.54 -5.64
CA TYR A 12 1.48 18.46 -5.88
C TYR A 12 1.34 17.91 -7.31
N PRO A 13 2.43 17.52 -7.98
CA PRO A 13 2.33 16.78 -9.24
C PRO A 13 1.71 15.41 -8.99
N VAL A 14 0.84 14.96 -9.90
CA VAL A 14 0.20 13.65 -9.83
C VAL A 14 0.55 12.86 -11.07
N LEU A 15 1.09 11.64 -10.87
CA LEU A 15 1.32 10.68 -11.93
C LEU A 15 0.33 9.52 -11.78
N ALA A 16 -0.25 9.09 -12.89
CA ALA A 16 -1.08 7.91 -12.96
C ALA A 16 -0.44 6.92 -13.93
N SER A 17 -0.35 5.66 -13.52
CA SER A 17 0.19 4.56 -14.31
C SER A 17 -0.77 3.38 -14.24
N ASP A 18 -0.86 2.62 -15.33
CA ASP A 18 -1.59 1.36 -15.44
C ASP A 18 -0.74 0.15 -15.05
N ALA A 19 0.52 0.34 -14.63
CA ALA A 19 1.44 -0.72 -14.22
C ALA A 19 0.80 -1.66 -13.17
N PRO A 20 0.47 -2.92 -13.51
CA PRO A 20 -0.30 -3.82 -12.66
C PRO A 20 0.43 -4.18 -11.35
N THR A 21 1.74 -4.43 -11.41
CA THR A 21 2.51 -4.95 -10.28
C THR A 21 3.30 -3.86 -9.54
N TYR A 22 3.69 -4.13 -8.29
CA TYR A 22 4.57 -3.20 -7.56
C TYR A 22 5.97 -3.15 -8.15
N ILE A 23 6.46 -4.26 -8.72
CA ILE A 23 7.78 -4.26 -9.34
C ILE A 23 7.81 -3.40 -10.60
N GLU A 24 6.76 -3.43 -11.43
CA GLU A 24 6.66 -2.54 -12.58
C GLU A 24 6.55 -1.07 -12.17
N LYS A 25 5.77 -0.77 -11.12
CA LYS A 25 5.73 0.59 -10.54
C LYS A 25 7.10 1.03 -10.03
N ALA A 26 7.85 0.13 -9.38
CA ALA A 26 9.18 0.43 -8.86
C ALA A 26 10.20 0.69 -9.98
N ARG A 27 10.09 -0.01 -11.11
CA ARG A 27 10.91 0.28 -12.31
C ARG A 27 10.62 1.65 -12.89
N LEU A 28 9.35 2.09 -12.87
CA LEU A 28 8.95 3.43 -13.29
C LEU A 28 9.35 4.51 -12.28
N TYR A 29 9.33 4.18 -10.99
CA TYR A 29 9.59 5.11 -9.88
C TYR A 29 10.61 4.54 -8.89
N PRO A 30 11.90 4.46 -9.24
CA PRO A 30 12.94 4.02 -8.32
C PRO A 30 13.01 4.90 -7.08
N GLY A 31 13.27 4.31 -5.91
CA GLY A 31 13.33 5.00 -4.63
C GLY A 31 11.96 5.38 -4.05
N ALA A 32 10.85 5.01 -4.69
CA ALA A 32 9.51 5.33 -4.20
C ALA A 32 9.18 4.60 -2.90
N THR A 33 8.39 5.27 -2.05
CA THR A 33 7.77 4.64 -0.87
C THR A 33 6.28 4.42 -1.16
N PHE A 34 5.88 3.16 -1.23
CA PHE A 34 4.49 2.76 -1.46
C PHE A 34 3.72 2.72 -0.15
N VAL A 35 2.63 3.47 -0.06
CA VAL A 35 1.70 3.39 1.08
C VAL A 35 0.61 2.37 0.76
N VAL A 36 0.48 1.33 1.58
CA VAL A 36 -0.44 0.21 1.34
C VAL A 36 -1.17 -0.17 2.62
N GLY A 37 -2.36 -0.77 2.50
CA GLY A 37 -3.07 -1.37 3.63
C GLY A 37 -2.56 -2.78 3.95
N TYR A 38 -2.92 -3.27 5.14
CA TYR A 38 -2.60 -4.63 5.61
C TYR A 38 -2.92 -5.74 4.59
N ASP A 39 -4.12 -5.74 4.01
CA ASP A 39 -4.54 -6.75 3.03
C ASP A 39 -3.69 -6.74 1.76
N THR A 40 -3.24 -5.54 1.35
CA THR A 40 -2.36 -5.40 0.19
C THR A 40 -0.94 -5.85 0.53
N ALA A 41 -0.46 -5.58 1.74
CA ALA A 41 0.84 -6.08 2.20
C ALA A 41 0.87 -7.61 2.20
N LEU A 42 -0.20 -8.29 2.61
CA LEU A 42 -0.33 -9.75 2.49
C LEU A 42 -0.23 -10.22 1.03
N ARG A 43 -0.85 -9.49 0.10
CA ARG A 43 -0.83 -9.84 -1.33
C ARG A 43 0.56 -9.69 -1.96
N ILE A 44 1.42 -8.83 -1.44
CA ILE A 44 2.81 -8.69 -1.93
C ILE A 44 3.58 -10.01 -1.75
N PHE A 45 3.26 -10.80 -0.73
CA PHE A 45 3.88 -12.11 -0.48
C PHE A 45 3.07 -13.29 -1.07
N ALA A 46 1.98 -13.02 -1.80
CA ALA A 46 1.16 -14.09 -2.35
C ALA A 46 1.73 -14.59 -3.69
N THR A 47 2.23 -15.83 -3.70
CA THR A 47 2.87 -16.46 -4.87
C THR A 47 2.01 -16.49 -6.13
N ARG A 48 0.68 -16.43 -6.01
CA ARG A 48 -0.24 -16.34 -7.14
C ARG A 48 0.01 -15.14 -8.07
N TYR A 49 0.63 -14.07 -7.56
CA TYR A 49 1.03 -12.91 -8.37
C TYR A 49 2.41 -13.06 -9.03
N TYR A 50 3.05 -14.22 -8.86
CA TYR A 50 4.41 -14.53 -9.31
C TYR A 50 4.45 -15.91 -9.98
N ASP A 51 3.45 -16.22 -10.80
CA ASP A 51 3.29 -17.52 -11.48
C ASP A 51 3.32 -18.73 -10.53
N ASN A 52 2.78 -18.56 -9.31
CA ASN A 52 2.82 -19.55 -8.24
C ASN A 52 4.25 -19.98 -7.83
N SER A 53 5.26 -19.17 -8.11
CA SER A 53 6.66 -19.45 -7.81
C SER A 53 7.19 -18.57 -6.68
N THR A 54 7.57 -19.20 -5.57
CA THR A 54 8.26 -18.53 -4.46
C THR A 54 9.58 -17.91 -4.92
N ALA A 55 10.32 -18.56 -5.82
CA ALA A 55 11.57 -18.02 -6.36
C ALA A 55 11.35 -16.69 -7.11
N LYS A 56 10.31 -16.61 -7.95
CA LYS A 56 9.94 -15.36 -8.65
C LYS A 56 9.50 -14.26 -7.68
N MET A 57 8.73 -14.61 -6.65
CA MET A 57 8.35 -13.67 -5.59
C MET A 57 9.57 -13.09 -4.87
N LEU A 58 10.50 -13.95 -4.43
CA LEU A 58 11.73 -13.52 -3.77
C LEU A 58 12.61 -12.66 -4.69
N ALA A 59 12.72 -13.03 -5.97
CA ALA A 59 13.46 -12.23 -6.96
C ALA A 59 12.85 -10.83 -7.13
N ALA A 60 11.52 -10.72 -7.21
CA ALA A 60 10.84 -9.44 -7.30
C ALA A 60 11.02 -8.58 -6.04
N LEU A 61 11.01 -9.18 -4.85
CA LEU A 61 11.27 -8.46 -3.60
C LEU A 61 12.72 -7.97 -3.50
N ARG A 62 13.69 -8.76 -3.96
CA ARG A 62 15.10 -8.33 -4.06
C ARG A 62 15.24 -7.18 -5.05
N GLU A 63 14.58 -7.26 -6.19
CA GLU A 63 14.62 -6.18 -7.17
C GLU A 63 14.00 -4.88 -6.62
N LEU A 64 12.88 -4.98 -5.89
CA LEU A 64 12.30 -3.84 -5.15
C LEU A 64 13.30 -3.20 -4.17
N ALA A 65 14.06 -4.02 -3.43
CA ALA A 65 15.11 -3.53 -2.52
C ALA A 65 16.25 -2.86 -3.28
N THR A 66 16.73 -3.46 -4.37
CA THR A 66 17.78 -2.90 -5.22
C THR A 66 17.37 -1.56 -5.84
N LEU A 67 16.10 -1.43 -6.22
CA LEU A 67 15.52 -0.17 -6.69
C LEU A 67 15.29 0.86 -5.57
N GLY A 68 15.66 0.55 -4.33
CA GLY A 68 15.54 1.44 -3.17
C GLY A 68 14.09 1.70 -2.74
N CYS A 69 13.14 0.89 -3.20
CA CYS A 69 11.73 1.07 -2.89
C CYS A 69 11.40 0.57 -1.48
N ARG A 70 10.39 1.19 -0.86
CA ARG A 70 9.92 0.82 0.48
C ARG A 70 8.41 0.75 0.54
N PHE A 71 7.88 0.12 1.59
CA PHE A 71 6.46 -0.01 1.86
C PHE A 71 6.14 0.53 3.24
N LEU A 72 5.20 1.47 3.29
CA LEU A 72 4.53 1.88 4.52
C LEU A 72 3.20 1.14 4.62
N VAL A 73 3.06 0.31 5.65
CA VAL A 73 1.90 -0.56 5.84
C VAL A 73 0.98 0.03 6.91
N ALA A 74 -0.20 0.49 6.48
CA ALA A 74 -1.29 0.86 7.35
C ALA A 74 -1.98 -0.40 7.89
N GLY A 75 -2.01 -0.54 9.22
CA GLY A 75 -2.75 -1.61 9.87
C GLY A 75 -4.27 -1.47 9.68
N ARG A 76 -5.00 -2.56 9.95
CA ARG A 76 -6.46 -2.63 9.85
C ARG A 76 -7.02 -3.27 11.12
N VAL A 77 -8.16 -2.79 11.60
CA VAL A 77 -8.96 -3.50 12.61
C VAL A 77 -9.81 -4.55 11.89
N ASP A 78 -9.69 -5.82 12.31
CA ASP A 78 -10.52 -6.90 11.78
C ASP A 78 -11.94 -6.90 12.38
N GLU A 79 -12.79 -7.81 11.92
CA GLU A 79 -14.18 -7.93 12.38
C GLU A 79 -14.29 -8.30 13.86
N GLN A 80 -13.23 -8.88 14.44
CA GLN A 80 -13.11 -9.20 15.86
C GLN A 80 -12.56 -8.03 16.70
N ALA A 81 -12.45 -6.83 16.13
CA ALA A 81 -11.85 -5.65 16.75
C ALA A 81 -10.36 -5.81 17.11
N ILE A 82 -9.65 -6.75 16.47
CA ILE A 82 -8.21 -6.95 16.66
C ILE A 82 -7.46 -6.13 15.61
N PHE A 83 -6.51 -5.31 16.07
CA PHE A 83 -5.64 -4.56 15.18
C PHE A 83 -4.60 -5.47 14.55
N ARG A 84 -4.63 -5.55 13.22
CA ARG A 84 -3.67 -6.26 12.38
C ARG A 84 -2.66 -5.29 11.80
N SER A 85 -1.39 -5.54 12.04
CA SER A 85 -0.28 -4.67 11.66
C SER A 85 0.81 -5.42 10.92
N LEU A 86 1.86 -4.72 10.49
CA LEU A 86 3.02 -5.35 9.86
C LEU A 86 3.62 -6.50 10.70
N GLN A 87 3.49 -6.43 12.03
CA GLN A 87 4.04 -7.43 12.95
C GLN A 87 3.37 -8.80 12.81
N ASP A 88 2.14 -8.85 12.29
CA ASP A 88 1.40 -10.08 12.05
C ASP A 88 1.78 -10.74 10.70
N LEU A 89 2.57 -10.06 9.85
CA LEU A 89 3.02 -10.62 8.58
C LEU A 89 4.26 -11.49 8.78
N ALA A 90 4.23 -12.70 8.23
CA ALA A 90 5.39 -13.55 8.11
C ALA A 90 6.35 -13.02 7.03
N ILE A 91 7.18 -12.04 7.39
CA ILE A 91 8.17 -11.43 6.49
C ILE A 91 9.53 -12.10 6.71
N PRO A 92 10.15 -12.68 5.66
CA PRO A 92 11.52 -13.18 5.77
C PRO A 92 12.48 -12.08 6.22
N ALA A 93 13.44 -12.40 7.10
CA ALA A 93 14.34 -11.42 7.70
C ALA A 93 15.06 -10.54 6.66
N GLU A 94 15.40 -11.10 5.50
CA GLU A 94 16.01 -10.40 4.36
C GLU A 94 15.17 -9.19 3.89
N PHE A 95 13.84 -9.25 3.99
CA PHE A 95 12.95 -8.23 3.46
C PHE A 95 12.35 -7.31 4.51
N GLN A 96 12.60 -7.53 5.81
CA GLN A 96 12.09 -6.65 6.85
C GLN A 96 12.41 -5.16 6.63
N PRO A 97 13.63 -4.77 6.17
CA PRO A 97 13.94 -3.36 5.93
C PRO A 97 13.10 -2.69 4.83
N LEU A 98 12.47 -3.46 3.93
CA LEU A 98 11.57 -2.90 2.92
C LEU A 98 10.25 -2.41 3.51
N PHE A 99 9.84 -2.91 4.66
CA PHE A 99 8.51 -2.64 5.20
C PHE A 99 8.61 -1.88 6.53
N THR A 100 7.74 -0.89 6.69
CA THR A 100 7.62 -0.13 7.93
C THR A 100 6.14 0.03 8.27
N ALA A 101 5.77 -0.31 9.50
CA ALA A 101 4.41 -0.16 9.97
C ALA A 101 4.09 1.33 10.18
N ILE A 102 2.91 1.77 9.76
CA ILE A 102 2.37 3.05 10.20
C ILE A 102 1.78 2.84 11.61
N PRO A 103 2.26 3.55 12.64
CA PRO A 103 1.74 3.42 13.99
C PRO A 103 0.24 3.69 14.06
N GLU A 104 -0.48 2.89 14.85
CA GLU A 104 -1.92 3.02 15.07
C GLU A 104 -2.31 4.44 15.52
N GLN A 105 -1.51 5.03 16.42
CA GLN A 105 -1.71 6.38 16.95
C GLN A 105 -1.75 7.48 15.86
N LEU A 106 -1.12 7.25 14.71
CA LEU A 106 -1.09 8.18 13.57
C LEU A 106 -2.17 7.88 12.52
N PHE A 107 -2.70 6.65 12.49
CA PHE A 107 -3.66 6.21 11.47
C PHE A 107 -5.07 5.94 11.99
N ARG A 108 -5.31 6.09 13.31
CA ARG A 108 -6.65 6.03 13.91
C ARG A 108 -7.47 7.27 13.54
N ARG A 109 -7.93 7.31 12.29
CA ARG A 109 -9.09 8.11 11.87
C ARG A 109 -10.19 7.11 11.53
N ASP A 110 -11.16 6.96 12.44
CA ASP A 110 -12.40 6.20 12.26
C ASP A 110 -13.30 6.86 11.19
N ILE A 111 -12.77 7.00 9.99
CA ILE A 111 -13.43 7.61 8.85
C ILE A 111 -13.41 6.58 7.74
N SER A 112 -14.48 5.78 7.66
CA SER A 112 -14.65 4.86 6.54
C SER A 112 -14.92 5.63 5.25
N SER A 113 -14.43 5.12 4.12
CA SER A 113 -14.74 5.64 2.78
C SER A 113 -16.24 5.78 2.53
N THR A 114 -17.05 4.94 3.19
CA THR A 114 -18.51 4.95 3.16
C THR A 114 -19.09 6.15 3.92
N ALA A 115 -18.55 6.46 5.10
CA ALA A 115 -18.94 7.63 5.87
C ALA A 115 -18.57 8.95 5.17
N LEU A 116 -17.44 9.00 4.46
CA LEU A 116 -17.07 10.18 3.66
C LEU A 116 -17.99 10.42 2.47
N ARG A 117 -18.39 9.35 1.76
CA ARG A 117 -19.32 9.47 0.63
C ARG A 117 -20.69 9.98 1.05
N SER A 118 -21.21 9.50 2.19
CA SER A 118 -22.52 9.93 2.72
C SER A 118 -22.50 11.33 3.35
N ALA A 119 -21.33 11.86 3.72
CA ALA A 119 -21.16 13.25 4.13
C ALA A 119 -21.11 14.21 2.91
N GLN A 120 -20.52 13.76 1.80
CA GLN A 120 -20.36 14.58 0.60
C GLN A 120 -21.68 14.78 -0.18
N GLU A 121 -22.65 13.86 -0.07
CA GLU A 121 -24.00 14.01 -0.64
C GLU A 121 -24.88 15.05 0.09
N ARG A 122 -24.55 15.42 1.34
CA ARG A 122 -25.35 16.39 2.12
C ARG A 122 -24.91 17.85 1.99
N GLY A 123 -23.84 18.12 1.25
CA GLY A 123 -23.23 19.45 1.14
C GLY A 123 -23.48 20.21 -0.17
N SER A 124 -24.37 19.72 -1.05
CA SER A 124 -24.75 20.43 -2.27
C SER A 124 -26.24 20.73 -2.26
N ARG A 125 -26.60 21.81 -1.56
CA ARG A 125 -27.77 22.66 -1.84
C ARG A 125 -27.39 24.10 -1.57
#